data_AF-A0A920NG16-F1
#
_entry.id   AF-A0A920NG16-F1
#
_cell.length_a   1.000
_cell.length_b   1.000
_cell.length_c   1.000
_cell.angle_alpha   90.00
_cell.angle_beta   90.00
_cell.angle_gamma   90.00
#
_symmetry.space_group_name_H-M   'P 1'
#
loop_
_entity.id
_entity.type
_entity.pdbx_description
1 polymer ?
#
loop_
_entity_poly.entity_id
_entity_poly.type
_entity_poly.pdbx_seq_one_letter_code
_entity_poly.pdbx_strand_id
1 'polypeptide(L)' 'MNLGHVLNANLLDYKLPTSLDVPSVEAVIIEKPFPSNPYGARGVGETPIISPAPAIANAVQQALGQRIVNFR' A
#
# COMPACT_ATOMS: atom_id res chain seq x y z
N MET A 1 7.44 -27.79 -15.94
CA MET A 1 8.14 -26.52 -16.27
C MET A 1 7.07 -25.51 -16.60
N ASN A 2 7.01 -24.39 -15.90
CA ASN A 2 6.09 -23.33 -16.26
C ASN A 2 6.79 -22.47 -17.31
N LEU A 3 6.41 -22.60 -18.58
CA LEU A 3 7.09 -22.06 -19.77
C LEU A 3 6.98 -20.52 -19.89
N GLY A 4 7.03 -19.80 -18.77
CA GLY A 4 6.77 -18.36 -18.69
C GLY A 4 5.28 -17.99 -18.73
N HIS A 5 4.37 -18.95 -18.58
CA HIS A 5 2.94 -18.68 -18.59
C HIS A 5 2.48 -17.99 -17.30
N VAL A 6 1.59 -17.00 -17.44
CA VAL A 6 0.90 -16.37 -16.31
C VAL A 6 -0.03 -17.39 -15.68
N LEU A 7 0.13 -17.65 -14.38
CA LEU A 7 -0.60 -18.71 -13.68
C LEU A 7 -1.95 -18.28 -13.12
N ASN A 8 -2.14 -17.00 -12.83
CA ASN A 8 -3.29 -16.46 -12.09
C ASN A 8 -3.94 -15.28 -12.82
N ALA A 9 -4.11 -15.37 -14.14
CA ALA A 9 -4.76 -14.34 -14.96
C ALA A 9 -6.30 -14.30 -14.78
N ASN A 10 -6.76 -14.38 -13.54
CA ASN A 10 -8.16 -14.36 -13.14
C ASN A 10 -8.28 -13.67 -11.77
N LEU A 11 -9.49 -13.19 -11.43
CA LEU A 11 -9.75 -12.48 -10.16
C LEU A 11 -9.97 -13.42 -8.97
N LEU A 12 -9.99 -14.74 -9.17
CA LEU A 12 -10.08 -15.72 -8.09
C LEU A 12 -8.71 -15.92 -7.44
N ASP A 13 -7.66 -16.05 -8.23
CA ASP A 13 -6.29 -16.38 -7.80
C ASP A 13 -5.40 -15.14 -7.66
N TYR A 14 -5.62 -14.09 -8.46
CA TYR A 14 -5.03 -12.78 -8.22
C TYR A 14 -5.85 -12.05 -7.15
N LYS A 15 -5.46 -12.25 -5.89
CA LYS A 15 -6.24 -11.77 -4.74
C LYS A 15 -6.26 -10.24 -4.69
N LEU A 16 -7.45 -9.69 -4.92
CA LEU A 16 -7.77 -8.30 -4.59
C LEU A 16 -8.39 -8.27 -3.17
N PRO A 17 -8.01 -7.30 -2.32
CA PRO A 17 -8.68 -7.10 -1.05
C PRO A 17 -10.17 -6.83 -1.25
N THR A 18 -11.01 -7.48 -0.46
CA THR A 18 -12.45 -7.21 -0.36
C THR A 18 -12.74 -6.19 0.74
N SER A 19 -13.99 -5.77 0.88
CA SER A 19 -14.41 -4.88 1.98
C SER A 19 -14.22 -5.49 3.38
N LEU A 20 -14.05 -6.82 3.48
CA LEU A 20 -13.80 -7.49 4.76
C LEU A 20 -12.30 -7.59 5.11
N ASP A 21 -11.41 -7.40 4.13
CA ASP A 21 -9.96 -7.49 4.33
C ASP A 21 -9.33 -6.16 4.72
N VAL A 22 -9.93 -5.05 4.27
CA VAL A 22 -9.39 -3.71 4.47
C VAL A 22 -9.67 -3.24 5.91
N PRO A 23 -8.65 -2.87 6.69
CA PRO A 23 -8.85 -2.35 8.04
C PRO A 23 -9.47 -0.95 8.00
N SER A 24 -9.94 -0.46 9.14
CA SER A 24 -10.32 0.95 9.26
C SER A 24 -9.13 1.86 8.94
N VAL A 25 -9.31 2.80 8.01
CA VAL A 25 -8.29 3.76 7.61
C VAL A 25 -8.67 5.15 8.09
N GLU A 26 -7.84 5.75 8.93
CA GLU A 26 -7.97 7.14 9.35
C GLU A 26 -7.12 8.03 8.44
N ALA A 27 -7.74 9.04 7.83
CA ALA A 27 -7.05 10.01 7.00
C ALA A 27 -6.82 11.31 7.78
N VAL A 28 -5.54 11.68 7.95
CA VAL A 28 -5.14 12.95 8.56
C VAL A 28 -4.64 13.89 7.46
N ILE A 29 -5.34 15.01 7.27
CA ILE A 29 -4.97 16.02 6.26
C ILE A 29 -3.93 16.97 6.87
N ILE A 30 -2.76 17.03 6.24
CA ILE A 30 -1.68 17.95 6.63
C ILE A 30 -1.54 19.02 5.55
N GLU A 31 -1.86 20.26 5.92
CA GLU A 31 -1.80 21.39 5.00
C GLU A 31 -0.44 22.06 5.07
N LYS A 32 0.32 21.98 3.97
CA LYS A 32 1.57 22.72 3.78
C LYS A 32 1.56 23.39 2.41
N PRO A 33 1.18 24.68 2.31
CA PRO A 33 1.05 25.36 1.03
C PRO A 33 2.31 25.26 0.16
N PHE A 34 2.14 25.07 -1.15
CA PHE A 34 3.20 25.22 -2.14
C PHE A 34 3.04 26.56 -2.87
N PRO A 35 3.96 27.53 -2.72
CA PRO A 35 3.76 28.90 -3.21
C PRO A 35 3.42 29.00 -4.71
N SER A 36 3.92 28.07 -5.52
CA SER A 36 3.75 28.09 -6.97
C SER A 36 2.46 27.41 -7.47
N ASN A 37 1.71 26.73 -6.60
CA ASN A 37 0.47 26.06 -6.99
C ASN A 37 -0.76 26.89 -6.62
N PRO A 38 -1.83 26.88 -7.45
CA PRO A 38 -3.10 27.49 -7.08
C PRO A 38 -3.57 26.99 -5.72
N TYR A 39 -3.97 27.94 -4.86
CA TYR A 39 -4.43 27.66 -3.48
C TYR A 39 -3.39 26.93 -2.60
N GLY A 40 -2.13 26.86 -3.01
CA GLY A 40 -1.09 26.14 -2.27
C GLY A 40 -1.20 24.61 -2.33
N ALA A 41 -2.06 24.06 -3.20
CA ALA A 41 -2.37 22.63 -3.23
C ALA A 41 -1.16 21.74 -3.58
N ARG A 42 -1.18 20.48 -3.15
CA ARG A 42 -0.20 19.45 -3.51
C ARG A 42 -0.90 18.17 -3.95
N GLY A 43 -0.29 17.44 -4.87
CA GLY A 43 -0.77 16.12 -5.27
C GLY A 43 -0.63 15.10 -4.14
N VAL A 44 -1.66 14.28 -3.94
CA VAL A 44 -1.70 13.26 -2.87
C VAL A 44 -2.25 11.91 -3.36
N GLY A 45 -2.41 11.71 -4.67
CA GLY A 45 -2.96 10.45 -5.20
C GLY A 45 -2.06 9.23 -4.93
N GLU A 46 -0.74 9.40 -5.04
CA GLU A 46 0.24 8.32 -4.90
C GLU A 46 0.82 8.22 -3.49
N THR A 47 0.85 9.31 -2.74
CA THR A 47 1.49 9.35 -1.41
C THR A 47 0.94 8.28 -0.45
N PRO A 48 -0.37 8.05 -0.35
CA PRO A 48 -0.94 7.08 0.58
C PRO A 48 -0.65 5.62 0.23
N ILE A 49 -0.31 5.28 -1.03
CA ILE A 49 -0.04 3.89 -1.43
C ILE A 49 1.42 3.47 -1.15
N ILE A 50 2.33 4.43 -0.94
CA ILE A 50 3.77 4.15 -0.74
C ILE A 50 4.06 3.60 0.66
N SER A 51 3.46 4.18 1.69
CA SER A 51 3.76 3.90 3.11
C SER A 51 3.18 2.59 3.70
N PRO A 52 2.05 2.03 3.22
CA PRO A 52 1.44 0.84 3.84
C PRO A 52 2.34 -0.39 3.87
N ALA A 53 3.00 -0.74 2.76
CA ALA A 53 3.85 -1.93 2.69
C ALA A 53 4.98 -1.95 3.76
N PRO A 54 5.82 -0.90 3.89
CA PRO A 54 6.84 -0.89 4.95
C PRO A 54 6.24 -0.76 6.36
N ALA A 55 5.11 -0.07 6.55
CA ALA A 55 4.45 0.04 7.84
C ALA A 55 3.97 -1.34 8.34
N ILE A 56 3.33 -2.11 7.46
CA ILE A 56 2.85 -3.47 7.76
C ILE A 56 4.04 -4.41 8.06
N ALA A 57 5.10 -4.38 7.25
CA ALA A 57 6.29 -5.21 7.52
C ALA A 57 6.94 -4.88 8.88
N ASN A 58 7.00 -3.61 9.26
CA ASN A 58 7.50 -3.19 10.57
C ASN A 58 6.58 -3.66 11.71
N ALA A 59 5.26 -3.64 11.50
CA ALA A 59 4.29 -4.14 12.47
C ALA A 59 4.43 -5.66 12.68
N VAL A 60 4.57 -6.43 11.60
CA VAL A 60 4.81 -7.89 11.66
C VAL A 60 6.12 -8.19 12.38
N GLN A 61 7.20 -7.46 12.09
CA GLN A 61 8.46 -7.61 12.80
C GLN A 61 8.33 -7.31 14.29
N GLN A 62 7.62 -6.24 14.67
CA GLN A 62 7.38 -5.92 16.07
C GLN A 62 6.56 -6.99 16.78
N ALA A 63 5.56 -7.56 16.11
CA ALA A 63 4.69 -8.58 16.69
C ALA A 63 5.37 -9.95 16.83
N LEU A 64 6.21 -10.33 15.86
CA LEU A 64 6.72 -11.71 15.74
C LEU A 64 8.25 -11.82 15.85
N GLY A 65 8.98 -10.71 15.96
CA GLY A 65 10.44 -10.67 15.96
C GLY A 65 11.11 -10.96 14.60
N GLN A 66 10.32 -11.20 13.54
CA GLN A 66 10.84 -11.58 12.23
C GLN A 66 10.74 -10.45 11.21
N ARG A 67 11.85 -10.12 10.56
CA ARG A 67 11.88 -9.12 9.49
C ARG A 67 11.31 -9.69 8.18
N ILE A 68 10.34 -8.97 7.59
CA ILE A 68 9.91 -9.20 6.21
C ILE A 68 10.92 -8.50 5.27
N VAL A 69 11.54 -9.28 4.39
CA VAL A 69 12.54 -8.80 3.41
C VAL A 69 12.09 -8.96 1.96
N ASN A 70 10.97 -9.64 1.73
CA ASN A 70 10.42 -9.90 0.41
C ASN A 70 8.88 -9.88 0.47
N PHE A 71 8.25 -9.29 -0.53
CA PHE A 71 6.79 -9.19 -0.71
C PHE A 71 6.30 -9.89 -2.00
N ARG A 72 7.21 -10.63 -2.67
CA ARG A 72 6.93 -11.41 -3.87
C ARG A 72 6.42 -12.80 -3.53
#